data_AF-A0A954FYI0-F1
#
_entry.id   AF-A0A954FYI0-F1
#
_cell.length_a   1.000
_cell.length_b   1.000
_cell.length_c   1.000
_cell.angle_alpha   90.00
_cell.angle_beta   90.00
_cell.angle_gamma   90.00
#
_symmetry.space_group_name_H-M   'P 1'
#
loop_
_entity.id
_entity.type
_entity.pdbx_description
1 polymer ?
#
loop_
_entity_poly.entity_id
_entity_poly.type
_entity_poly.pdbx_seq_one_letter_code
_entity_poly.pdbx_strand_id
1 'polypeptide(L)' 'KPISDLGLSVRSRKCMSRLGIGTIGELLRRSPDELLASRNFGVTSLNEIREKLGEMNLKLRND' A
#
# COMPACT_ATOMS: atom_id res chain seq x y z
N LYS A 1 -9.17 5.72 8.22
CA LYS A 1 -7.93 6.53 8.13
C LYS A 1 -7.52 6.66 6.67
N PRO A 2 -7.20 7.86 6.19
CA PRO A 2 -6.70 8.08 4.83
C PRO A 2 -5.31 7.48 4.64
N ILE A 3 -4.96 7.16 3.40
CA ILE A 3 -3.65 6.59 3.06
C ILE A 3 -2.50 7.60 3.27
N SER A 4 -2.80 8.89 3.31
CA SER A 4 -1.84 9.97 3.60
C SER A 4 -1.21 9.84 4.98
N ASP A 5 -1.94 9.27 5.95
CA ASP A 5 -1.49 9.17 7.34
C ASP A 5 -0.41 8.09 7.53
N LEU A 6 -0.26 7.14 6.59
CA LEU A 6 0.82 6.15 6.61
C LEU A 6 2.21 6.76 6.36
N GLY A 7 2.28 8.01 5.88
CA GLY A 7 3.55 8.65 5.56
C GLY A 7 4.30 8.01 4.37
N LEU A 8 3.59 7.31 3.48
CA LEU A 8 4.16 6.68 2.29
C LEU A 8 4.83 7.70 1.37
N SER A 9 5.85 7.30 0.61
CA SER A 9 6.52 8.11 -0.41
C SER A 9 5.55 8.64 -1.49
N VAL A 10 5.97 9.70 -2.18
CA VAL A 10 5.20 10.28 -3.31
C VAL A 10 4.89 9.23 -4.38
N ARG A 11 5.81 8.27 -4.63
CA ARG A 11 5.57 7.17 -5.58
C ARG A 11 4.48 6.24 -5.09
N SER A 12 4.60 5.74 -3.86
CA SER A 12 3.64 4.81 -3.28
C SER A 12 2.25 5.45 -3.22
N ARG A 13 2.13 6.72 -2.81
CA ARG A 13 0.86 7.47 -2.83
C ARG A 13 0.27 7.62 -4.24
N LYS A 14 1.09 7.94 -5.25
CA LYS A 14 0.62 8.00 -6.65
C LYS A 14 0.13 6.63 -7.14
N CYS A 15 0.76 5.55 -6.72
CA CYS A 15 0.32 4.20 -7.08
C CYS A 15 -0.99 3.83 -6.39
N MET A 16 -1.15 4.15 -5.09
CA MET A 16 -2.40 3.95 -4.36
C MET A 16 -3.56 4.72 -5.03
N SER A 17 -3.34 5.98 -5.40
CA SER A 17 -4.33 6.78 -6.11
C SER A 17 -4.69 6.19 -7.49
N ARG A 18 -3.71 5.67 -8.25
CA ARG A 18 -3.97 4.97 -9.53
C ARG A 18 -4.74 3.66 -9.36
N LEU A 19 -4.57 2.98 -8.23
CA LEU A 19 -5.30 1.76 -7.87
C LEU A 19 -6.66 2.04 -7.25
N GLY A 20 -7.05 3.32 -7.10
CA GLY A 20 -8.29 3.72 -6.43
C GLY A 20 -8.30 3.44 -4.92
N ILE A 21 -7.12 3.41 -4.30
CA ILE A 21 -6.93 3.19 -2.86
C ILE A 21 -6.71 4.56 -2.20
N GLY A 22 -7.74 5.08 -1.54
CA GLY A 22 -7.70 6.33 -0.78
C GLY A 22 -7.55 6.12 0.73
N THR A 23 -7.87 4.92 1.23
CA THR A 23 -7.89 4.62 2.67
C THR A 23 -7.05 3.41 3.04
N ILE A 24 -6.62 3.36 4.31
CA ILE A 24 -5.91 2.19 4.86
C ILE A 24 -6.78 0.93 4.76
N GLY A 25 -8.10 1.06 5.00
CA GLY A 25 -9.03 -0.06 4.91
C GLY A 25 -9.14 -0.64 3.50
N GLU A 26 -9.03 0.18 2.45
CA GLU A 26 -8.97 -0.30 1.07
C GLU A 26 -7.66 -1.01 0.77
N LEU A 27 -6.53 -0.49 1.27
CA LEU A 27 -5.22 -1.11 1.12
C LEU A 27 -5.19 -2.52 1.75
N LEU A 28 -5.72 -2.67 2.96
CA LEU A 28 -5.77 -3.95 3.67
C LEU A 28 -6.61 -5.03 2.95
N ARG A 29 -7.53 -4.63 2.05
CA ARG A 29 -8.32 -5.56 1.25
C ARG A 29 -7.58 -6.07 0.01
N ARG A 30 -6.45 -5.47 -0.35
CA ARG A 30 -5.64 -5.84 -1.52
C ARG A 30 -4.56 -6.84 -1.14
N SER A 31 -4.21 -7.71 -2.08
CA SER A 31 -3.07 -8.62 -1.93
C SER A 31 -1.77 -7.99 -2.45
N PRO A 32 -0.61 -8.39 -1.91
CA PRO A 32 0.70 -8.00 -2.43
C PRO A 32 0.83 -8.26 -3.93
N ASP A 33 0.28 -9.38 -4.41
CA ASP A 33 0.32 -9.78 -5.83
C ASP A 33 -0.50 -8.85 -6.72
N GLU A 34 -1.69 -8.43 -6.27
CA GLU A 34 -2.52 -7.44 -6.98
C GLU A 34 -1.79 -6.10 -7.08
N LEU A 35 -1.09 -5.70 -6.01
CA LEU A 35 -0.31 -4.47 -6.00
C LEU A 35 0.88 -4.59 -6.96
N LEU A 36 1.66 -5.68 -6.92
CA LEU A 36 2.82 -5.93 -7.79
C LEU A 36 2.45 -6.09 -9.27
N ALA A 37 1.23 -6.54 -9.58
CA ALA A 37 0.73 -6.61 -10.95
C ALA A 37 0.53 -5.21 -11.58
N SER A 38 0.51 -4.14 -10.78
CA SER A 38 0.34 -2.78 -11.27
C SER A 38 1.62 -2.26 -11.94
N ARG A 39 1.44 -1.71 -13.15
CA ARG A 39 2.52 -1.27 -14.07
C ARG A 39 3.52 -0.24 -13.52
N ASN A 40 3.30 0.30 -12.32
CA ASN A 40 4.17 1.29 -11.67
C ASN A 40 4.42 0.98 -10.19
N PHE A 41 3.99 -0.18 -9.72
CA PHE A 41 4.15 -0.59 -8.34
C PHE A 41 5.24 -1.67 -8.29
N GLY A 42 6.30 -1.39 -7.53
CA GLY A 42 7.45 -2.28 -7.43
C GLY A 42 7.65 -2.81 -6.01
N VAL A 43 8.61 -3.71 -5.88
CA VAL A 43 9.01 -4.32 -4.60
C VAL A 43 9.37 -3.27 -3.55
N THR A 44 10.00 -2.15 -3.93
CA THR A 44 10.34 -1.05 -3.01
C THR A 44 9.08 -0.41 -2.39
N SER A 45 8.06 -0.13 -3.20
CA SER A 45 6.78 0.40 -2.73
C SER A 45 6.02 -0.61 -1.87
N LEU A 46 6.11 -1.90 -2.21
CA LEU A 46 5.51 -2.96 -1.41
C LEU A 46 6.17 -3.05 -0.02
N ASN A 47 7.49 -3.05 0.03
CA ASN A 47 8.22 -3.13 1.30
C ASN A 47 7.97 -1.91 2.18
N GLU A 48 7.93 -0.71 1.59
CA GLU A 48 7.56 0.52 2.30
C GLU A 48 6.16 0.41 2.93
N ILE A 49 5.19 -0.12 2.18
CA ILE A 49 3.84 -0.35 2.71
C ILE A 49 3.86 -1.38 3.84
N ARG A 50 4.55 -2.51 3.66
CA ARG A 50 4.66 -3.55 4.69
C ARG A 50 5.28 -3.03 5.98
N GLU A 51 6.34 -2.25 5.88
CA GLU A 51 7.01 -1.62 7.03
C GLU A 51 6.04 -0.69 7.78
N LYS A 52 5.35 0.21 7.06
CA LYS A 52 4.39 1.14 7.66
C LYS A 52 3.14 0.47 8.22
N LEU A 53 2.68 -0.61 7.61
CA LEU A 53 1.61 -1.43 8.17
C LEU A 53 2.10 -2.19 9.42
N GLY A 54 3.33 -2.71 9.39
CA GLY A 54 3.97 -3.39 10.53
C GLY A 54 4.12 -2.49 11.76
N GLU A 55 4.49 -1.22 11.57
CA GLU A 55 4.52 -0.20 12.65
C GLU A 55 3.16 -0.04 13.35
N MET A 56 2.05 -0.32 12.65
CA MET A 56 0.68 -0.25 13.17
C MET A 56 0.11 -1.62 13.57
N ASN A 57 0.91 -2.68 13.60
CA ASN A 57 0.47 -4.07 13.77
C ASN A 57 -0.61 -4.49 12.76
N LEU A 58 -0.53 -3.98 11.53
CA LEU A 58 -1.39 -4.31 10.41
C LEU A 58 -0.62 -5.11 9.36
N LYS A 59 -1.34 -5.88 8.52
CA LYS A 59 -0.77 -6.66 7.42
C LYS A 59 -1.67 -6.61 6.20
N LEU A 60 -1.07 -6.77 5.01
CA LEU A 60 -1.83 -6.89 3.77
C LEU A 60 -2.60 -8.22 3.71
N ARG A 61 -3.56 -8.31 2.79
CA ARG A 61 -4.30 -9.56 2.60
C ARG A 61 -3.37 -10.62 1.99
N ASN A 62 -3.29 -11.79 2.63
CA ASN A 62 -2.41 -12.91 2.21
C ASN A 62 -0.91 -12.58 2.32
N ASP A 63 -0.52 -11.89 3.40
CA ASP A 63 0.86 -11.48 3.70
C ASP A 63 1.41 -12.05 5.01
#